data_AF-A0A8H4QKJ8-F1
#
_entry.id   AF-A0A8H4QKJ8-F1
#
_cell.length_a   1.000
_cell.length_b   1.000
_cell.length_c   1.000
_cell.angle_alpha   90.00
_cell.angle_beta   90.00
_cell.angle_gamma   90.00
#
_symmetry.space_group_name_H-M   'P 1'
#
loop_
_entity.id
_entity.type
_entity.pdbx_description
1 polymer ?
#
loop_
_entity_poly.entity_id
_entity_poly.type
_entity_poly.pdbx_seq_one_letter_code
_entity_poly.pdbx_strand_id
1 'polypeptide(L)'
;MTNIGEILYATAPSTQRSREDGLAWTREAVDIAEEQLRHGKDLDKEGTKVCKECLGVAIDNWEKMVSRLAKEEKEKAAKVKAEAEGKGKSWWSGGWVEEKDVVGRWESEESVVRERRRRAGELLDQSRGPPPVSVRNFFTV
;
A
#
# COMPACT_ATOMS: atom_id res chain seq x y z
N MET A 1 -3.29 -16.29 -3.65
CA MET A 1 -2.58 -16.33 -2.35
C MET A 1 -3.27 -15.37 -1.39
N THR A 2 -3.36 -15.71 -0.10
CA THR A 2 -4.13 -14.95 0.88
C THR A 2 -3.28 -13.81 1.46
N ASN A 3 -3.71 -12.56 1.29
CA ASN A 3 -3.06 -11.40 1.90
C ASN A 3 -3.51 -11.24 3.34
N ILE A 4 -2.71 -11.76 4.28
CA ILE A 4 -3.01 -11.71 5.72
C ILE A 4 -3.19 -10.27 6.20
N GLY A 5 -2.35 -9.34 5.74
CA GLY A 5 -2.45 -7.92 6.12
C GLY A 5 -3.78 -7.26 5.73
N GLU A 6 -4.30 -7.55 4.53
CA GLU A 6 -5.61 -7.04 4.10
C GLU A 6 -6.74 -7.62 4.96
N ILE A 7 -6.68 -8.92 5.28
CA ILE A 7 -7.66 -9.56 6.15
C ILE A 7 -7.60 -8.95 7.55
N LEU A 8 -6.42 -8.78 8.14
CA LEU A 8 -6.27 -8.15 9.46
C LEU A 8 -6.78 -6.70 9.46
N TYR A 9 -6.53 -5.96 8.38
CA TYR A 9 -7.05 -4.61 8.21
C TYR A 9 -8.58 -4.58 8.10
N ALA A 10 -9.17 -5.48 7.31
CA ALA A 10 -10.60 -5.50 7.00
C ALA A 10 -11.46 -6.15 8.09
N THR A 11 -10.93 -7.16 8.78
CA THR A 11 -11.64 -7.88 9.85
C THR A 11 -11.58 -7.16 11.19
N ALA A 12 -10.88 -6.03 11.28
CA ALA A 12 -10.81 -5.15 12.43
C ALA A 12 -12.08 -4.27 12.57
N PRO A 13 -13.09 -4.64 13.39
CA PRO A 13 -14.38 -3.95 13.36
C PRO A 13 -14.41 -2.69 14.25
N SER A 14 -13.36 -2.38 15.03
CA SER A 14 -13.49 -1.36 16.09
C SER A 14 -12.22 -0.67 16.62
N THR A 15 -11.00 -1.05 16.21
CA THR A 15 -9.77 -0.41 16.75
C THR A 15 -8.81 0.02 15.66
N GLN A 16 -8.34 1.27 15.76
CA GLN A 16 -7.33 1.84 14.87
C GLN A 16 -6.02 1.02 14.89
N ARG A 17 -5.70 0.42 16.04
CA ARG A 17 -4.53 -0.45 16.25
C ARG A 17 -4.51 -1.66 15.31
N SER A 18 -5.64 -2.36 15.15
CA SER A 18 -5.69 -3.54 14.28
C SER A 18 -5.57 -3.20 12.80
N ARG A 19 -5.98 -1.99 12.38
CA ARG A 19 -5.74 -1.49 11.01
C ARG A 19 -4.27 -1.16 10.78
N GLU A 20 -3.62 -0.54 11.77
CA GLU A 20 -2.19 -0.27 11.75
C GLU A 20 -1.35 -1.56 11.73
N ASP A 21 -1.78 -2.57 12.48
CA ASP A 21 -1.16 -3.90 12.47
C ASP A 21 -1.31 -4.57 11.10
N GLY A 22 -2.51 -4.54 10.49
CA GLY A 22 -2.72 -5.05 9.13
C GLY A 22 -1.82 -4.38 8.10
N LEU A 23 -1.60 -3.06 8.23
CA LEU A 23 -0.65 -2.33 7.40
C LEU A 23 0.80 -2.72 7.65
N ALA A 24 1.21 -2.89 8.91
CA ALA A 24 2.57 -3.34 9.24
C ALA A 24 2.87 -4.70 8.59
N TRP A 25 1.92 -5.64 8.68
CA TRP A 25 2.01 -6.94 7.99
C TRP A 25 2.13 -6.79 6.48
N THR A 26 1.40 -5.86 5.86
CA THR A 26 1.52 -5.61 4.42
C THR A 26 2.87 -5.01 4.04
N ARG A 27 3.43 -4.10 4.85
CA ARG A 27 4.77 -3.54 4.61
C ARG A 27 5.84 -4.63 4.61
N GLU A 28 5.81 -5.49 5.64
CA GLU A 28 6.72 -6.62 5.76
C GLU A 28 6.58 -7.60 4.59
N ALA A 29 5.34 -7.89 4.16
CA ALA A 29 5.10 -8.75 3.00
C ALA A 29 5.71 -8.18 1.70
N VAL A 30 5.63 -6.86 1.51
CA VAL A 30 6.26 -6.18 0.37
C VAL A 30 7.79 -6.26 0.47
N ASP A 31 8.36 -5.99 1.65
CA ASP A 31 9.82 -6.07 1.87
C ASP A 31 10.35 -7.47 1.57
N ILE A 32 9.68 -8.50 2.08
CA ILE A 32 10.04 -9.90 1.84
C ILE A 32 9.95 -10.22 0.34
N ALA A 33 8.86 -9.85 -0.33
CA ALA A 33 8.70 -10.14 -1.76
C ALA A 33 9.75 -9.42 -2.63
N GLU A 34 10.09 -8.17 -2.31
CA GLU A 34 11.16 -7.43 -3.00
C GLU A 34 12.53 -8.08 -2.78
N GLU A 35 12.84 -8.47 -1.55
CA GLU A 35 14.11 -9.14 -1.20
C GLU A 35 14.25 -10.47 -1.94
N GLN A 36 13.19 -11.29 -1.95
CA GLN A 36 13.17 -12.56 -2.67
C GLN A 36 13.33 -12.37 -4.18
N LEU A 37 12.74 -11.33 -4.78
CA LEU A 37 12.90 -11.05 -6.21
C LEU A 37 14.27 -10.47 -6.58
N ARG A 38 14.97 -9.81 -5.64
CA ARG A 38 16.31 -9.25 -5.87
C ARG A 38 17.44 -10.25 -5.60
N HIS A 39 17.27 -11.07 -4.56
CA HIS A 39 18.35 -11.88 -3.99
C HIS A 39 18.02 -13.37 -3.91
N GLY A 40 16.79 -13.78 -4.22
CA GLY A 40 16.36 -15.18 -4.24
C GLY A 40 17.05 -15.97 -5.36
N LYS A 41 18.26 -16.46 -5.08
CA LYS A 41 19.04 -17.29 -6.02
C LYS A 41 18.40 -18.65 -6.33
N ASP A 42 17.40 -19.06 -5.54
CA ASP A 42 16.79 -20.39 -5.58
C ASP A 42 15.32 -20.39 -6.00
N LEU A 43 14.76 -19.25 -6.46
CA LEU A 43 13.41 -19.23 -7.01
C LEU A 43 13.41 -19.81 -8.42
N ASP A 44 12.62 -20.86 -8.64
CA ASP A 44 12.31 -21.33 -9.98
C ASP A 44 11.37 -20.36 -10.72
N LYS A 45 11.07 -20.63 -11.99
CA LYS A 45 10.25 -19.73 -12.81
C LYS A 45 8.85 -19.52 -12.22
N GLU A 46 8.28 -20.57 -11.63
CA GLU A 46 6.95 -20.51 -11.02
C GLU A 46 6.99 -19.75 -9.69
N GLY A 47 7.98 -20.02 -8.83
CA GLY A 47 8.20 -19.27 -7.59
C GLY A 47 8.46 -17.79 -7.84
N THR A 48 9.20 -17.45 -8.90
CA THR A 48 9.41 -16.06 -9.33
C THR A 48 8.09 -15.40 -9.75
N LYS A 49 7.28 -16.08 -10.55
CA LYS A 49 5.97 -15.58 -10.99
C LYS A 49 5.05 -15.33 -9.80
N VAL A 50 4.98 -16.29 -8.88
CA VAL A 50 4.19 -16.19 -7.66
C VAL A 50 4.67 -15.02 -6.79
N CYS A 51 5.98 -14.84 -6.59
CA CYS A 51 6.51 -13.70 -5.83
C CYS A 51 6.16 -12.35 -6.48
N LYS A 52 6.17 -12.25 -7.81
CA LYS A 52 5.71 -11.04 -8.52
C LYS A 52 4.22 -10.78 -8.32
N GLU A 53 3.38 -11.82 -8.37
CA GLU A 53 1.96 -11.69 -8.07
C GLU A 53 1.72 -11.22 -6.63
N CYS A 54 2.45 -11.80 -5.66
CA CYS A 54 2.40 -11.37 -4.26
C CYS A 54 2.79 -9.91 -4.09
N LEU A 55 3.91 -9.49 -4.70
CA LEU A 55 4.40 -8.11 -4.63
C LEU A 55 3.37 -7.13 -5.21
N GLY A 56 2.84 -7.44 -6.41
CA GLY A 56 1.84 -6.59 -7.07
C GLY A 56 0.58 -6.41 -6.21
N VAL A 57 0.01 -7.51 -5.71
CA VAL A 57 -1.20 -7.46 -4.88
C VAL A 57 -0.94 -6.78 -3.54
N ALA A 58 0.21 -7.03 -2.90
CA ALA A 58 0.54 -6.41 -1.62
C ALA A 58 0.68 -4.88 -1.73
N ILE A 59 1.30 -4.38 -2.80
CA ILE A 59 1.39 -2.93 -3.07
C ILE A 59 0.01 -2.33 -3.37
N ASP A 60 -0.80 -2.99 -4.19
CA ASP A 60 -2.19 -2.55 -4.47
C ASP A 60 -3.03 -2.45 -3.19
N ASN A 61 -2.87 -3.44 -2.30
CA ASN A 61 -3.58 -3.47 -1.04
C ASN A 61 -3.09 -2.39 -0.09
N TRP A 62 -1.78 -2.18 0.01
CA TRP A 62 -1.20 -1.12 0.82
C TRP A 62 -1.73 0.26 0.38
N GLU A 63 -1.73 0.54 -0.92
CA GLU A 63 -2.23 1.79 -1.49
C GLU A 63 -3.71 2.03 -1.13
N LYS A 64 -4.56 1.00 -1.30
CA LYS A 64 -5.99 1.09 -0.94
C LYS A 64 -6.21 1.33 0.55
N MET A 65 -5.47 0.65 1.41
CA MET A 65 -5.62 0.76 2.87
C MET A 65 -5.18 2.16 3.36
N VAL A 66 -4.03 2.64 2.91
CA VAL A 66 -3.51 3.96 3.29
C VAL A 66 -4.38 5.09 2.74
N SER A 67 -4.85 4.99 1.50
CA SER A 67 -5.77 5.98 0.90
C SER A 67 -7.07 6.10 1.70
N ARG A 68 -7.61 4.98 2.20
CA ARG A 68 -8.78 5.01 3.10
C ARG A 68 -8.48 5.73 4.41
N LEU A 69 -7.36 5.45 5.05
CA LEU A 69 -6.98 6.11 6.31
C LEU A 69 -6.72 7.61 6.13
N ALA A 70 -6.06 8.01 5.05
CA ALA A 70 -5.85 9.42 4.71
C ALA A 70 -7.19 10.15 4.49
N LYS A 71 -8.15 9.50 3.84
CA LYS A 71 -9.49 10.05 3.66
C LYS A 71 -10.24 10.18 5.00
N GLU A 72 -10.22 9.14 5.83
CA GLU A 72 -10.85 9.16 7.16
C GLU A 72 -10.26 10.25 8.06
N GLU A 73 -8.95 10.47 7.99
CA GLU A 73 -8.25 11.53 8.72
C GLU A 73 -8.70 12.93 8.27
N LYS A 74 -8.75 13.17 6.95
CA LYS A 74 -9.25 14.43 6.38
C LYS A 74 -10.71 14.69 6.77
N GLU A 75 -11.54 13.66 6.75
CA GLU A 75 -12.95 13.76 7.16
C GLU A 75 -13.10 14.06 8.67
N LYS A 76 -12.29 13.43 9.54
CA LYS A 76 -12.27 13.74 10.98
C LYS A 76 -11.83 15.17 11.24
N ALA A 77 -10.74 15.63 10.60
CA ALA A 77 -10.26 17.00 10.72
C ALA A 77 -11.30 18.03 10.24
N ALA A 78 -12.01 17.74 9.14
CA ALA A 78 -13.08 18.61 8.65
C ALA A 78 -14.26 18.71 9.63
N LYS A 79 -14.65 17.60 10.28
CA LYS A 79 -15.71 17.59 11.30
C LYS A 79 -15.33 18.42 12.52
N VAL A 80 -14.10 18.25 13.05
CA VAL A 80 -13.60 19.04 14.18
C VAL A 80 -13.62 20.54 13.85
N LYS A 81 -13.17 20.92 12.65
CA LYS A 81 -13.21 22.32 12.18
C LYS A 81 -14.65 22.86 12.06
N ALA A 82 -15.56 22.10 11.47
CA ALA A 82 -16.96 22.50 11.33
C ALA A 82 -17.67 22.64 12.68
N GLU A 83 -17.39 21.75 13.65
CA GLU A 83 -17.91 21.84 15.02
C GLU A 83 -17.37 23.06 15.78
N ALA A 84 -16.10 23.44 15.52
CA ALA A 84 -15.48 24.63 16.10
C ALA A 84 -16.04 25.94 15.51
N GLU A 85 -16.45 25.95 14.24
CA GLU A 85 -17.07 27.12 13.58
C GLU A 85 -18.54 27.33 14.01
N GLY A 86 -19.26 26.26 14.38
CA GLY A 86 -20.66 26.32 14.81
C GLY A 86 -20.88 26.65 16.29
N LYS A 87 -19.89 26.45 17.17
CA LYS A 87 -19.96 26.76 18.61
C LYS A 87 -19.00 27.91 18.93
N GLY A 88 -19.55 29.12 19.07
CA GLY A 88 -18.79 30.33 19.40
C GLY A 88 -17.76 30.11 20.52
N LYS A 89 -16.49 30.34 20.18
CA LYS A 89 -15.31 30.59 21.05
C LYS A 89 -15.49 30.17 22.52
N SER A 90 -15.39 28.88 22.82
CA SER A 90 -15.22 28.41 24.20
C SER A 90 -13.72 28.45 24.55
N TRP A 91 -13.31 29.54 25.19
CA TRP A 91 -11.95 29.95 25.59
C TRP A 91 -11.22 29.01 26.59
N TRP A 92 -11.77 27.84 26.95
CA TRP A 92 -11.21 26.99 28.02
C TRP A 92 -10.51 25.69 27.56
N SER A 93 -10.21 25.52 26.26
CA SER A 93 -9.50 24.34 25.75
C SER A 93 -8.00 24.36 26.11
N GLY A 94 -7.68 24.14 27.38
CA GLY A 94 -6.34 23.89 27.90
C GLY A 94 -5.89 22.46 27.62
N GLY A 95 -5.57 22.18 26.36
CA GLY A 95 -5.07 20.88 25.93
C GLY A 95 -4.41 21.00 24.57
N TRP A 96 -3.21 21.58 24.53
CA TRP A 96 -2.27 21.46 23.43
C TRP A 96 -1.82 20.00 23.32
N VAL A 97 -2.71 19.11 22.89
CA VAL A 97 -2.29 17.84 22.32
C VAL A 97 -1.91 18.17 20.88
N GLU A 98 -0.71 17.77 20.47
CA GLU A 98 -0.15 17.92 19.13
C GLU A 98 -1.11 17.41 18.03
N GLU A 99 -2.06 18.24 17.63
CA GLU A 99 -3.00 17.93 16.54
C GLU A 99 -2.29 17.95 15.17
N LYS A 100 -1.12 18.61 15.10
CA LYS A 100 -0.31 18.68 13.87
C LYS A 100 0.46 17.41 13.56
N ASP A 101 0.74 16.54 14.53
CA ASP A 101 1.56 15.35 14.31
C ASP A 101 0.76 14.12 13.86
N VAL A 102 -0.56 14.12 14.08
CA VAL A 102 -1.44 13.05 13.59
C VAL A 102 -1.87 13.34 12.16
N VAL A 103 -2.32 14.57 11.87
CA VAL A 103 -2.85 14.95 10.55
C VAL A 103 -1.75 14.92 9.47
N GLY A 104 -1.92 14.03 8.49
CA GLY A 104 -1.02 13.93 7.35
C GLY A 104 -0.06 12.73 7.41
N ARG A 105 -0.07 11.95 8.50
CA ARG A 105 0.71 10.69 8.59
C ARG A 105 0.39 9.78 7.41
N TRP A 106 -0.90 9.55 7.15
CA TRP A 106 -1.34 8.63 6.12
C TRP A 106 -1.15 9.19 4.70
N GLU A 107 -1.20 10.51 4.54
CA GLU A 107 -0.88 11.18 3.27
C GLU A 107 0.61 11.07 2.93
N SER A 108 1.49 11.23 3.94
CA SER A 108 2.92 10.96 3.80
C SER A 108 3.15 9.50 3.41
N GLU A 109 2.46 8.56 4.05
CA GLU A 109 2.59 7.15 3.71
C GLU A 109 2.06 6.83 2.30
N GLU A 110 1.01 7.50 1.83
CA GLU A 110 0.53 7.34 0.46
C GLU A 110 1.62 7.69 -0.57
N SER A 111 2.41 8.73 -0.28
CA SER A 111 3.56 9.10 -1.11
C SER A 111 4.66 8.04 -1.09
N VAL A 112 4.91 7.40 0.05
CA VAL A 112 5.87 6.30 0.20
C VAL A 112 5.43 5.10 -0.63
N VAL A 113 4.16 4.71 -0.55
CA VAL A 113 3.62 3.58 -1.33
C VAL A 113 3.70 3.86 -2.82
N ARG A 114 3.38 5.08 -3.25
CA ARG A 114 3.45 5.46 -4.67
C ARG A 114 4.87 5.37 -5.22
N GLU A 115 5.85 5.87 -4.48
CA GLU A 115 7.26 5.78 -4.88
C GLU A 115 7.75 4.32 -4.85
N ARG A 116 7.34 3.54 -3.85
CA ARG A 116 7.69 2.12 -3.78
C ARG A 116 7.07 1.33 -4.94
N ARG A 117 5.81 1.59 -5.30
CA ARG A 117 5.16 1.03 -6.51
C ARG A 117 5.96 1.32 -7.77
N ARG A 118 6.44 2.56 -7.93
CA ARG A 118 7.27 2.97 -9.07
C ARG A 118 8.56 2.15 -9.14
N ARG A 119 9.25 1.95 -8.02
CA ARG A 119 10.49 1.14 -7.94
C ARG A 119 10.23 -0.34 -8.14
N ALA A 120 9.16 -0.87 -7.56
CA ALA A 120 8.74 -2.26 -7.72
C ALA A 120 8.35 -2.57 -9.17
N GLY A 121 7.95 -1.57 -9.96
CA GLY A 121 7.69 -1.69 -11.39
C GLY A 121 8.83 -2.38 -12.14
N GLU A 122 10.08 -2.09 -11.82
CA GLU A 122 11.26 -2.73 -12.44
C GLU A 122 11.33 -4.25 -12.17
N LEU A 123 10.87 -4.70 -11.01
CA LEU A 123 10.82 -6.12 -10.63
C LEU A 123 9.63 -6.83 -11.29
N LEU A 124 8.50 -6.13 -11.41
CA LEU A 124 7.26 -6.65 -11.98
C LEU A 124 7.32 -6.74 -13.53
N ASP A 125 7.94 -5.76 -14.20
CA ASP A 125 8.00 -5.66 -15.67
C ASP A 125 9.01 -6.62 -16.33
N GLN A 126 9.97 -7.18 -15.59
CA GLN A 126 10.90 -8.23 -16.07
C GLN A 126 10.21 -9.56 -16.47
N SER A 127 8.88 -9.55 -16.64
CA SER A 127 8.06 -10.64 -17.18
C SER A 127 7.70 -10.46 -18.66
N ARG A 128 7.91 -9.28 -19.25
CA ARG A 128 7.81 -9.10 -20.71
C ARG A 128 9.08 -9.67 -21.35
N GLY A 129 9.10 -10.99 -21.56
CA GLY A 129 9.98 -11.58 -22.57
C GLY A 129 9.78 -10.85 -23.91
N PRO A 130 10.78 -10.84 -24.82
CA PRO A 130 10.59 -10.26 -26.14
C PRO A 130 9.31 -10.86 -26.76
N PRO A 131 8.50 -10.04 -27.48
CA PRO A 131 7.32 -10.57 -28.15
C PRO A 131 7.75 -11.78 -28.99
N PRO A 132 6.91 -12.85 -29.07
CA PRO A 132 7.26 -14.01 -29.86
C PRO A 132 7.63 -13.55 -31.27
N VAL A 133 8.87 -13.81 -31.67
CA VAL A 133 9.32 -13.51 -33.03
C VAL A 133 8.43 -14.35 -33.92
N SER A 134 7.50 -13.69 -34.62
CA SER A 134 6.62 -14.35 -35.58
C SER A 134 7.51 -14.89 -36.69
N VAL A 135 7.83 -16.19 -36.62
CA VAL A 135 8.49 -16.91 -37.70
C VAL A 135 7.43 -17.09 -38.79
N ARG A 136 7.16 -16.02 -39.55
CA ARG A 136 6.34 -16.11 -40.75
C ARG A 136 7.11 -16.95 -41.76
N ASN A 137 6.50 -18.09 -42.10
CA ASN A 137 6.96 -19.12 -43.02
C ASN A 137 7.86 -18.59 -44.16
N PHE A 138 9.14 -18.91 -44.07
CA PHE A 138 10.08 -18.91 -45.19
C PHE A 138 9.93 -20.22 -45.98
N PHE A 139 8.75 -20.50 -46.52
CA PHE A 139 8.58 -21.57 -47.51
C PHE A 139 7.36 -21.29 -48.39
N THR A 140 7.61 -20.62 -49.51
CA THR A 140 6.85 -20.82 -50.74
C THR A 140 7.90 -21.14 -51.81
N VAL A 141 7.98 -22.43 -52.14
CA VAL A 141 8.54 -22.95 -53.39
C VAL A 141 7.49 -22.79 -54.47
#